data_AF-A0A2M4BVR6-F1
#
_entry.id   AF-A0A2M4BVR6-F1
#
_cell.length_a   1.000
_cell.length_b   1.000
_cell.length_c   1.000
_cell.angle_alpha   90.00
_cell.angle_beta   90.00
_cell.angle_gamma   90.00
#
_symmetry.space_group_name_H-M   'P 1'
#
loop_
_entity.id
_entity.type
_entity.pdbx_description
1 polymer ?
#
loop_
_entity_poly.entity_id
_entity_poly.type
_entity_poly.pdbx_seq_one_letter_code
_entity_poly.pdbx_strand_id
1 'polypeptide(L)'
;KSAAAVSGEFIKILTKVSGIRRIYQNFNKTMFRYWVPPSALVLILLLFFVECTAWTARGCVDLDSSTFDKVVKKFRYTLVKFDTAFPYGDKHEAFTSLAQQTASNDELLFALVGIKDYGEKDNTDLESRFSIPKEYPVVKLFSHNIDKPIDFPTSEEISADSLRLFLKRNTDLYIGLPGCVQKLDDLVHVFLHSSDNLEKQSIIDQIETLGKAADETDQFKTSYQTYAALMRKILHSSKAHSIVVQDEVDRIAKILQGKLSDSKRQDLKLRINIMQSFLSESTPVTSAHSSEL
;
A
#
# COMPACT_ATOMS: atom_id res chain seq x y z
N LYS A 1 12.64 -40.42 93.93
CA LYS A 1 12.83 -38.98 93.65
C LYS A 1 13.70 -38.89 92.40
N SER A 2 13.30 -38.40 91.23
CA SER A 2 12.13 -37.64 90.84
C SER A 2 11.84 -37.95 89.36
N ALA A 3 10.82 -38.75 89.09
CA ALA A 3 10.22 -38.93 87.77
C ALA A 3 9.14 -37.84 87.50
N ALA A 4 9.25 -36.71 88.19
CA ALA A 4 8.22 -35.66 88.21
C ALA A 4 8.66 -34.34 87.54
N ALA A 5 9.81 -34.31 86.85
CA ALA A 5 10.31 -33.09 86.20
C ALA A 5 10.17 -33.06 84.67
N VAL A 6 9.75 -34.15 84.01
CA VAL A 6 9.71 -34.23 82.53
C VAL A 6 8.29 -34.03 81.95
N SER A 7 7.23 -34.04 82.76
CA SER A 7 5.85 -33.87 82.24
C SER A 7 5.36 -32.41 82.15
N GLY A 8 6.15 -31.43 82.62
CA GLY A 8 5.79 -30.00 82.61
C GLY A 8 6.13 -29.25 81.30
N GLU A 9 7.10 -29.73 80.53
CA GLU A 9 7.57 -29.04 79.31
C GLU A 9 6.87 -29.51 78.02
N PHE A 10 6.33 -30.73 78.00
CA PHE A 10 5.63 -31.27 76.82
C PHE A 10 4.25 -30.64 76.60
N ILE A 11 3.60 -30.11 77.65
CA ILE A 11 2.27 -29.51 77.56
C ILE A 11 2.32 -28.04 77.07
N LYS A 12 3.45 -27.33 77.25
CA LYS A 12 3.64 -25.96 76.73
C LYS A 12 3.99 -25.90 75.24
N ILE A 13 4.50 -26.98 74.65
CA ILE A 13 4.78 -27.05 73.21
C ILE A 13 3.48 -27.31 72.42
N LEU A 14 2.54 -28.07 72.99
CA LEU A 14 1.27 -28.38 72.32
C LEU A 14 0.27 -27.20 72.23
N THR A 15 0.43 -26.15 73.04
CA THR A 15 -0.41 -24.94 72.97
C THR A 15 0.07 -23.90 71.96
N LYS A 16 1.27 -24.04 71.38
CA LYS A 16 1.76 -23.15 70.31
C LYS A 16 1.37 -23.63 68.90
N VAL A 17 0.91 -24.88 68.78
CA VAL A 17 0.50 -25.50 67.51
C VAL A 17 -0.93 -25.09 67.08
N SER A 18 -1.77 -24.61 68.01
CA SER A 18 -3.12 -24.10 67.70
C SER A 18 -3.10 -22.72 67.03
N GLY A 19 -2.09 -21.88 67.32
CA GLY A 19 -1.91 -20.55 66.69
C GLY A 19 -1.49 -20.63 65.22
N ILE A 20 -0.72 -21.65 64.83
CA ILE A 20 -0.23 -21.83 63.46
C ILE A 20 -1.36 -22.24 62.50
N ARG A 21 -2.34 -23.03 62.97
CA ARG A 21 -3.52 -23.39 62.17
C ARG A 21 -4.40 -22.18 61.85
N ARG A 22 -4.46 -21.17 62.73
CA ARG A 22 -5.27 -19.96 62.52
C ARG A 22 -4.63 -18.98 61.52
N ILE A 23 -3.29 -18.92 61.48
CA ILE A 23 -2.54 -18.13 60.49
C ILE A 23 -2.67 -18.77 59.10
N TYR A 24 -2.58 -20.10 58.99
CA TYR A 24 -2.75 -20.81 57.71
C TYR A 24 -4.18 -20.68 57.14
N GLN A 25 -5.22 -20.71 57.97
CA GLN A 25 -6.60 -20.53 57.50
C GLN A 25 -6.92 -19.10 57.02
N ASN A 26 -6.28 -18.08 57.62
CA ASN A 26 -6.49 -16.68 57.22
C ASN A 26 -5.63 -16.27 56.01
N PHE A 27 -4.42 -16.83 55.85
CA PHE A 27 -3.58 -16.59 54.67
C PHE A 27 -4.22 -17.18 53.40
N ASN A 28 -4.84 -18.37 53.51
CA ASN A 28 -5.53 -18.98 52.37
C ASN A 28 -6.79 -18.22 51.93
N LYS A 29 -7.46 -17.48 52.82
CA LYS A 29 -8.65 -16.69 52.44
C LYS A 29 -8.31 -15.37 51.75
N THR A 30 -7.12 -14.82 51.95
CA THR A 30 -6.69 -13.58 51.28
C THR A 30 -5.98 -13.87 49.95
N MET A 31 -5.22 -14.97 49.84
CA MET A 31 -4.63 -15.44 48.58
C MET A 31 -5.66 -15.95 47.57
N PHE A 32 -6.81 -16.46 48.01
CA PHE A 32 -7.88 -16.88 47.10
C PHE A 32 -8.70 -15.75 46.48
N ARG A 33 -8.49 -14.49 46.89
CA ARG A 33 -9.27 -13.36 46.36
C ARG A 33 -8.72 -12.80 45.04
N TYR A 34 -7.49 -13.15 44.68
CA TYR A 34 -6.87 -12.82 43.40
C TYR A 34 -6.01 -13.98 42.87
N TRP A 35 -6.53 -15.22 42.95
CA TRP A 35 -5.91 -16.31 42.22
C TRP A 35 -6.19 -16.12 40.73
N VAL A 36 -5.27 -15.42 40.05
CA VAL A 36 -5.24 -15.39 38.59
C VAL A 36 -4.80 -16.79 38.17
N PRO A 37 -5.67 -17.60 37.54
CA PRO A 37 -5.28 -18.94 37.15
C PRO A 37 -4.11 -18.87 36.16
N PRO A 38 -3.20 -19.86 36.13
CA PRO A 38 -2.09 -19.87 35.18
C PRO A 38 -2.56 -19.71 33.73
N SER A 39 -3.78 -20.19 33.43
CA SER A 39 -4.45 -20.00 32.15
C SER A 39 -4.76 -18.53 31.81
N ALA A 40 -5.08 -17.69 32.79
CA ALA A 40 -5.28 -16.25 32.58
C ALA A 40 -3.96 -15.50 32.37
N LEU A 41 -2.87 -15.95 33.00
CA LEU A 41 -1.52 -15.45 32.69
C LEU A 41 -1.08 -15.82 31.27
N VAL A 42 -1.38 -17.05 30.82
CA VAL A 42 -1.15 -17.49 29.43
C VAL A 42 -2.03 -16.71 28.45
N LEU A 43 -3.28 -16.42 28.80
CA LEU A 43 -4.19 -15.61 27.97
C LEU A 43 -3.70 -14.15 27.85
N ILE A 44 -3.19 -13.57 28.93
CA ILE A 44 -2.59 -12.23 28.93
C ILE A 44 -1.31 -12.23 28.09
N LEU A 45 -0.46 -13.27 28.20
CA LEU A 45 0.76 -13.39 27.40
C LEU A 45 0.47 -13.61 25.91
N LEU A 46 -0.64 -14.29 25.57
CA LEU A 46 -1.16 -14.41 24.20
C LEU A 46 -1.77 -13.11 23.67
N LEU A 47 -2.34 -12.26 24.53
CA LEU A 47 -2.82 -10.92 24.17
C LEU A 47 -1.67 -9.90 23.99
N PHE A 48 -0.49 -10.16 24.56
CA PHE A 48 0.74 -9.38 24.35
C PHE A 48 1.55 -9.82 23.11
N PHE A 49 1.18 -10.92 22.45
CA PHE A 49 1.54 -11.16 21.05
C PHE A 49 0.68 -10.24 20.15
N VAL A 50 0.73 -8.94 20.42
CA VAL A 50 0.37 -7.95 19.42
C VAL A 50 1.43 -8.10 18.34
N GLU A 51 1.00 -8.50 17.15
CA GLU A 51 1.84 -8.55 15.96
C GLU A 51 2.61 -7.23 15.88
N CYS A 52 3.92 -7.29 16.09
CA CYS A 52 4.83 -6.23 15.68
C CYS A 52 4.81 -6.24 14.15
N THR A 53 3.76 -5.65 13.57
CA THR A 53 3.76 -5.30 12.17
C THR A 53 4.80 -4.20 12.05
N ALA A 54 5.97 -4.57 11.51
CA ALA A 54 6.93 -3.57 11.09
C ALA A 54 6.17 -2.61 10.16
N TRP A 55 6.22 -1.31 10.49
CA TRP A 55 5.55 -0.25 9.74
C TRP A 55 6.25 -0.09 8.39
N THR A 56 5.98 -1.03 7.49
CA THR A 56 6.47 -1.00 6.12
C THR A 56 5.43 -0.28 5.30
N ALA A 57 5.86 0.75 4.60
CA ALA A 57 5.04 1.40 3.60
C ALA A 57 4.71 0.37 2.51
N ARG A 58 3.48 -0.17 2.52
CA ARG A 58 3.04 -1.14 1.50
C ARG A 58 3.29 -0.59 0.10
N GLY A 59 3.91 -1.40 -0.75
CA GLY A 59 4.30 -1.03 -2.12
C GLY A 59 5.69 -0.40 -2.24
N CYS A 60 6.35 -0.07 -1.12
CA CYS A 60 7.70 0.49 -1.10
C CYS A 60 8.71 -0.47 -0.46
N VAL A 61 9.98 -0.29 -0.82
CA VAL A 61 11.12 -0.99 -0.21
C VAL A 61 12.01 0.00 0.52
N ASP A 62 12.27 -0.23 1.82
CA ASP A 62 13.24 0.55 2.57
C ASP A 62 14.66 0.13 2.18
N LEU A 63 15.47 1.10 1.78
CA LEU A 63 16.86 0.91 1.36
C LEU A 63 17.82 1.63 2.31
N ASP A 64 18.97 1.01 2.49
CA ASP A 64 20.11 1.55 3.22
C ASP A 64 21.36 1.63 2.33
N SER A 65 22.44 2.21 2.85
CA SER A 65 23.73 2.34 2.16
C SER A 65 24.27 1.01 1.59
N SER A 66 23.94 -0.13 2.22
CA SER A 66 24.45 -1.45 1.85
C SER A 66 23.61 -2.15 0.77
N THR A 67 22.33 -1.79 0.68
CA THR A 67 21.31 -2.40 -0.20
C THR A 67 20.98 -1.52 -1.41
N PHE A 68 21.15 -0.20 -1.30
CA PHE A 68 20.79 0.78 -2.32
C PHE A 68 21.32 0.41 -3.71
N ASP A 69 22.64 0.30 -3.87
CA ASP A 69 23.25 0.00 -5.17
C ASP A 69 22.92 -1.41 -5.68
N LYS A 70 22.59 -2.35 -4.77
CA LYS A 70 22.27 -3.74 -5.16
C LYS A 70 20.86 -3.84 -5.73
N VAL A 71 19.92 -3.07 -5.17
CA VAL A 71 18.51 -3.10 -5.54
C VAL A 71 18.24 -2.17 -6.72
N VAL A 72 18.68 -0.91 -6.65
CA VAL A 72 18.39 0.11 -7.67
C VAL A 72 18.89 -0.30 -9.05
N LYS A 73 20.03 -1.01 -9.15
CA LYS A 73 20.58 -1.51 -10.45
C LYS A 73 19.76 -2.63 -11.09
N LYS A 74 18.86 -3.28 -10.36
CA LYS A 74 18.10 -4.44 -10.84
C LYS A 74 16.82 -4.04 -11.55
N PHE A 75 16.25 -2.91 -11.17
CA PHE A 75 15.04 -2.38 -11.78
C PHE A 75 15.42 -1.42 -12.92
N ARG A 76 14.55 -1.34 -13.93
CA ARG A 76 14.75 -0.43 -15.06
C ARG A 76 14.59 1.02 -14.61
N TYR A 77 13.58 1.25 -13.76
CA TYR A 77 13.31 2.53 -13.12
C TYR A 77 13.10 2.32 -11.62
N THR A 78 13.70 3.18 -10.80
CA THR A 78 13.46 3.21 -9.35
C THR A 78 13.17 4.63 -8.92
N LEU A 79 11.98 4.87 -8.37
CA LEU A 79 11.65 6.15 -7.74
C LEU A 79 12.03 6.07 -6.26
N VAL A 80 13.02 6.84 -5.85
CA VAL A 80 13.50 6.88 -4.47
C VAL A 80 13.03 8.16 -3.79
N LYS A 81 12.43 8.03 -2.62
CA LYS A 81 12.16 9.14 -1.71
C LYS A 81 13.17 9.14 -0.56
N PHE A 82 14.03 10.15 -0.54
CA PHE A 82 14.90 10.47 0.59
C PHE A 82 14.11 11.33 1.58
N ASP A 83 14.06 10.89 2.83
CA ASP A 83 13.27 11.54 3.87
C ASP A 83 13.91 11.29 5.24
N THR A 84 13.32 11.83 6.29
CA THR A 84 13.62 11.46 7.67
C THR A 84 13.38 9.96 7.91
N ALA A 85 14.02 9.40 8.95
CA ALA A 85 13.92 7.98 9.29
C ALA A 85 12.49 7.46 9.53
N PHE A 86 11.57 8.33 9.98
CA PHE A 86 10.17 7.99 10.23
C PHE A 86 9.25 9.00 9.55
N PRO A 87 9.08 8.90 8.22
CA PRO A 87 8.32 9.87 7.45
C PRO A 87 6.82 9.70 7.66
N TYR A 88 6.09 10.82 7.72
CA TYR A 88 4.63 10.84 7.88
C TYR A 88 4.00 12.02 7.14
N GLY A 89 2.67 12.05 7.08
CA GLY A 89 1.89 13.13 6.48
C GLY A 89 1.57 12.93 5.00
N ASP A 90 0.86 13.90 4.44
CA ASP A 90 0.21 13.79 3.13
C ASP A 90 1.20 13.45 1.99
N LYS A 91 2.42 14.00 2.04
CA LYS A 91 3.47 13.70 1.05
C LYS A 91 3.92 12.24 1.11
N HIS A 92 4.02 11.67 2.30
CA HIS A 92 4.36 10.25 2.49
C HIS A 92 3.22 9.35 2.03
N GLU A 93 1.99 9.67 2.41
CA GLU A 93 0.80 8.92 1.97
C GLU A 93 0.62 8.97 0.45
N ALA A 94 0.86 10.12 -0.18
CA ALA A 94 0.81 10.28 -1.62
C ALA A 94 1.81 9.37 -2.35
N PHE A 95 3.06 9.32 -1.86
CA PHE A 95 4.11 8.48 -2.43
C PHE A 95 3.78 6.99 -2.31
N THR A 96 3.39 6.54 -1.12
CA THR A 96 3.06 5.14 -0.83
C THR A 96 1.77 4.69 -1.53
N SER A 97 0.78 5.58 -1.64
CA SER A 97 -0.45 5.31 -2.40
C SER A 97 -0.16 5.10 -3.88
N LEU A 98 0.73 5.90 -4.48
CA LEU A 98 1.12 5.70 -5.87
C LEU A 98 1.91 4.40 -6.06
N ALA A 99 2.80 4.07 -5.11
CA ALA A 99 3.53 2.80 -5.13
C ALA A 99 2.58 1.59 -5.16
N GLN A 100 1.53 1.61 -4.33
CA GLN A 100 0.51 0.54 -4.33
C GLN A 100 -0.28 0.48 -5.64
N GLN A 101 -0.63 1.64 -6.20
CA GLN A 101 -1.38 1.72 -7.45
C GLN A 101 -0.59 1.20 -8.65
N THR A 102 0.73 1.26 -8.58
CA THR A 102 1.66 0.86 -9.64
C THR A 102 2.37 -0.46 -9.35
N ALA A 103 1.94 -1.18 -8.31
CA ALA A 103 2.55 -2.44 -7.88
C ALA A 103 2.46 -3.58 -8.92
N SER A 104 1.60 -3.44 -9.94
CA SER A 104 1.53 -4.36 -11.08
C SER A 104 2.63 -4.13 -12.13
N ASN A 105 3.43 -3.08 -12.00
CA ASN A 105 4.51 -2.77 -12.92
C ASN A 105 5.84 -3.32 -12.38
N ASP A 106 6.29 -4.44 -12.96
CA ASP A 106 7.51 -5.13 -12.55
C ASP A 106 8.81 -4.36 -12.86
N GLU A 107 8.76 -3.35 -13.75
CA GLU A 107 9.92 -2.56 -14.15
C GLU A 107 10.17 -1.34 -13.26
N LEU A 108 9.20 -0.98 -12.41
CA LEU A 108 9.22 0.22 -11.57
C LEU A 108 9.24 -0.13 -10.08
N LEU A 109 10.33 0.24 -9.41
CA LEU A 109 10.44 0.12 -7.96
C LEU A 109 10.17 1.47 -7.26
N PHE A 110 9.41 1.44 -6.17
CA PHE A 110 9.34 2.54 -5.22
C PHE A 110 10.21 2.20 -4.00
N ALA A 111 11.12 3.11 -3.67
CA ALA A 111 12.04 2.93 -2.56
C ALA A 111 12.05 4.12 -1.60
N LEU A 112 12.30 3.83 -0.34
CA LEU A 112 12.43 4.82 0.74
C LEU A 112 13.84 4.75 1.30
N VAL A 113 14.46 5.91 1.48
CA VAL A 113 15.75 6.02 2.19
C VAL A 113 15.54 6.98 3.34
N GLY A 114 15.49 6.41 4.55
CA GLY A 114 15.40 7.17 5.80
C GLY A 114 16.79 7.66 6.22
N ILE A 115 17.00 8.97 6.21
CA ILE A 115 18.22 9.62 6.65
C ILE A 115 18.08 9.96 8.13
N LYS A 116 19.10 9.60 8.91
CA LYS A 116 19.17 9.87 10.34
C LYS A 116 20.50 10.53 10.65
N ASP A 117 20.45 11.78 11.07
CA ASP A 117 21.64 12.60 11.35
C ASP A 117 22.08 12.57 12.83
N TYR A 118 21.29 11.94 13.70
CA TYR A 118 21.53 11.82 15.14
C TYR A 118 21.72 10.36 15.59
N GLY A 119 22.49 10.18 16.68
CA GLY A 119 22.79 8.85 17.23
C GLY A 119 23.77 8.07 16.32
N GLU A 120 23.45 6.81 16.04
CA GLU A 120 24.06 6.06 14.94
C GLU A 120 23.53 6.65 13.64
N LYS A 121 24.36 7.44 12.97
CA LYS A 121 24.03 8.13 11.72
C LYS A 121 23.77 7.09 10.63
N ASP A 122 22.56 7.07 10.10
CA ASP A 122 22.15 6.12 9.06
C ASP A 122 21.95 6.86 7.74
N ASN A 123 22.45 6.27 6.65
CA ASN A 123 22.28 6.72 5.26
C ASN A 123 22.80 8.15 4.95
N THR A 124 23.61 8.73 5.82
CA THR A 124 24.24 10.05 5.61
C THR A 124 25.26 10.07 4.45
N ASP A 125 25.80 8.91 4.09
CA ASP A 125 26.62 8.72 2.89
C ASP A 125 25.79 8.87 1.61
N LEU A 126 24.54 8.39 1.59
CA LEU A 126 23.61 8.55 0.47
C LEU A 126 23.14 10.01 0.34
N GLU A 127 22.87 10.67 1.48
CA GLU A 127 22.57 12.12 1.54
C GLU A 127 23.68 12.92 0.85
N SER A 128 24.94 12.62 1.20
CA SER A 128 26.12 13.29 0.65
C SER A 128 26.35 12.94 -0.82
N ARG A 129 26.22 11.66 -1.20
CA ARG A 129 26.45 11.16 -2.56
C ARG A 129 25.51 11.79 -3.58
N PHE A 130 24.24 11.95 -3.23
CA PHE A 130 23.21 12.49 -4.14
C PHE A 130 22.91 13.98 -3.91
N SER A 131 23.73 14.65 -3.09
CA SER A 131 23.59 16.08 -2.78
C SER A 131 22.17 16.43 -2.32
N ILE A 132 21.63 15.64 -1.39
CA ILE A 132 20.27 15.82 -0.88
C ILE A 132 20.25 17.04 0.05
N PRO A 133 19.41 18.06 -0.20
CA PRO A 133 19.25 19.16 0.73
C PRO A 133 18.61 18.68 2.04
N LYS A 134 18.88 19.37 3.15
CA LYS A 134 18.26 19.09 4.46
C LYS A 134 16.76 19.46 4.55
N GLU A 135 16.11 19.64 3.40
CA GLU A 135 14.68 19.90 3.27
C GLU A 135 14.02 18.64 2.71
N TYR A 136 13.41 17.86 3.60
CA TYR A 136 12.76 16.61 3.26
C TYR A 136 11.24 16.80 3.00
N PRO A 137 10.60 15.95 2.19
CA PRO A 137 11.19 14.85 1.39
C PRO A 137 11.76 15.30 0.04
N VAL A 138 12.76 14.56 -0.44
CA VAL A 138 13.37 14.73 -1.77
C VAL A 138 13.15 13.47 -2.59
N VAL A 139 12.55 13.61 -3.77
CA VAL A 139 12.26 12.48 -4.66
C VAL A 139 13.20 12.52 -5.86
N LYS A 140 13.78 11.38 -6.20
CA LYS A 140 14.66 11.21 -7.36
C LYS A 140 14.30 9.94 -8.12
N LEU A 141 14.31 10.02 -9.44
CA LEU A 141 14.12 8.88 -10.34
C LEU A 141 15.47 8.37 -10.83
N PHE A 142 15.74 7.11 -10.56
CA PHE A 142 16.91 6.39 -11.00
C PHE A 142 16.53 5.51 -12.18
N SER A 143 17.44 5.41 -13.14
CA SER A 143 17.38 4.46 -14.25
C SER A 143 18.59 3.52 -14.15
N HIS A 144 18.95 2.86 -15.25
CA HIS A 144 20.16 2.02 -15.31
C HIS A 144 21.44 2.77 -14.91
N ASN A 145 21.49 4.10 -15.11
CA ASN A 145 22.60 4.93 -14.64
C ASN A 145 22.26 5.56 -13.27
N ILE A 146 22.82 4.99 -12.21
CA ILE A 146 22.62 5.48 -10.84
C ILE A 146 23.25 6.83 -10.59
N ASP A 147 24.32 7.16 -11.31
CA ASP A 147 25.11 8.38 -11.05
C ASP A 147 24.42 9.64 -11.59
N LYS A 148 23.40 9.49 -12.44
CA LYS A 148 22.63 10.59 -13.03
C LYS A 148 21.13 10.41 -12.77
N PRO A 149 20.67 10.53 -11.52
CA PRO A 149 19.25 10.53 -11.23
C PRO A 149 18.57 11.80 -11.76
N ILE A 150 17.27 11.69 -12.05
CA ILE A 150 16.42 12.82 -12.41
C ILE A 150 15.69 13.30 -11.16
N ASP A 151 15.82 14.58 -10.85
CA ASP A 151 15.24 15.17 -9.66
C ASP A 151 13.77 15.54 -9.87
N PHE A 152 12.94 15.26 -8.86
CA PHE A 152 11.58 15.78 -8.86
C PHE A 152 11.63 17.32 -8.71
N PRO A 153 10.88 18.09 -9.53
CA PRO A 153 10.94 19.54 -9.50
C PRO A 153 10.56 20.11 -8.13
N THR A 154 11.42 20.96 -7.56
CA THR A 154 11.17 21.61 -6.26
C THR A 154 9.99 22.59 -6.27
N SER A 155 9.57 23.04 -7.47
CA SER A 155 8.39 23.88 -7.66
C SER A 155 7.07 23.13 -7.62
N GLU A 156 7.08 21.80 -7.80
CA GLU A 156 5.86 20.99 -7.79
C GLU A 156 5.62 20.42 -6.38
N GLU A 157 4.35 20.40 -5.96
CA GLU A 157 3.97 19.73 -4.72
C GLU A 157 4.03 18.21 -4.89
N ILE A 158 4.51 17.48 -3.87
CA ILE A 158 4.54 16.02 -3.89
C ILE A 158 3.12 15.49 -3.61
N SER A 159 2.46 15.04 -4.67
CA SER A 159 1.13 14.43 -4.66
C SER A 159 1.14 13.18 -5.55
N ALA A 160 0.15 12.31 -5.42
CA ALA A 160 0.09 11.10 -6.26
C ALA A 160 0.00 11.45 -7.76
N ASP A 161 -0.67 12.55 -8.10
CA ASP A 161 -0.86 12.98 -9.49
C ASP A 161 0.38 13.65 -10.08
N SER A 162 1.08 14.50 -9.31
CA SER A 162 2.34 15.11 -9.76
C SER A 162 3.45 14.07 -9.90
N LEU A 163 3.55 13.12 -8.96
CA LEU A 163 4.48 11.99 -9.06
C LEU A 163 4.15 11.10 -10.27
N ARG A 164 2.87 10.82 -10.52
CA ARG A 164 2.44 10.07 -11.72
C ARG A 164 2.85 10.79 -13.00
N LEU A 165 2.61 12.10 -13.07
CA LEU A 165 2.96 12.90 -14.23
C LEU A 165 4.49 12.99 -14.43
N PHE A 166 5.25 13.10 -13.35
CA PHE A 166 6.70 13.04 -13.36
C PHE A 166 7.22 11.72 -13.94
N LEU A 167 6.66 10.58 -13.51
CA LEU A 167 7.02 9.27 -14.09
C LEU A 167 6.67 9.21 -15.59
N LYS A 168 5.47 9.67 -15.99
CA LYS A 168 5.08 9.72 -17.40
C LYS A 168 5.99 10.59 -18.28
N ARG A 169 6.53 11.68 -17.73
CA ARG A 169 7.43 12.59 -18.46
C ARG A 169 8.83 12.02 -18.66
N ASN A 170 9.29 11.15 -17.76
CA ASN A 170 10.69 10.71 -17.69
C ASN A 170 10.88 9.20 -17.94
N THR A 171 9.79 8.46 -18.15
CA THR A 171 9.81 7.02 -18.42
C THR A 171 8.87 6.70 -19.58
N ASP A 172 9.12 5.58 -20.24
CA ASP A 172 8.23 4.98 -21.25
C ASP A 172 7.21 4.01 -20.63
N LEU A 173 7.13 3.97 -19.31
CA LEU A 173 6.23 3.08 -18.59
C LEU A 173 4.78 3.55 -18.71
N TYR A 174 3.87 2.59 -18.85
CA TYR A 174 2.45 2.87 -18.65
C TYR A 174 2.17 3.08 -17.16
N ILE A 175 1.84 4.32 -16.80
CA ILE A 175 1.40 4.68 -15.44
C ILE A 175 -0.06 5.15 -15.52
N GLY A 176 -0.99 4.19 -15.51
CA GLY A 176 -2.43 4.44 -15.56
C GLY A 176 -2.96 5.16 -14.32
N LEU A 177 -4.17 5.70 -14.45
CA LEU A 177 -4.95 6.09 -13.28
C LEU A 177 -5.44 4.83 -12.54
N PRO A 178 -5.77 4.92 -11.25
CA PRO A 178 -6.30 3.78 -10.52
C PRO A 178 -7.55 3.23 -11.20
N GLY A 179 -7.56 1.92 -11.45
CA GLY A 179 -8.63 1.22 -12.16
C GLY A 179 -8.40 1.08 -13.67
N CYS A 180 -7.51 1.86 -14.26
CA CYS A 180 -7.13 1.71 -15.67
C CYS A 180 -6.12 0.57 -15.84
N VAL A 181 -6.28 -0.19 -16.92
CA VAL A 181 -5.39 -1.31 -17.27
C VAL A 181 -4.96 -1.12 -18.71
N GLN A 182 -3.65 -1.09 -18.97
CA GLN A 182 -3.09 -0.82 -20.29
C GLN A 182 -3.74 -1.68 -21.40
N LYS A 183 -3.79 -3.00 -21.18
CA LYS A 183 -4.38 -3.94 -22.16
C LYS A 183 -5.86 -3.63 -22.45
N LEU A 184 -6.61 -3.13 -21.47
CA LEU A 184 -8.01 -2.75 -21.67
C LEU A 184 -8.10 -1.42 -22.40
N ASP A 185 -7.25 -0.43 -22.08
CA ASP A 185 -7.18 0.84 -22.79
C ASP A 185 -6.77 0.67 -24.25
N ASP A 186 -5.84 -0.24 -24.55
CA ASP A 186 -5.46 -0.60 -25.93
C ASP A 186 -6.67 -1.16 -26.71
N LEU A 187 -7.47 -2.03 -26.07
CA LEU A 187 -8.70 -2.56 -26.66
C LEU A 187 -9.79 -1.49 -26.81
N VAL A 188 -9.85 -0.50 -25.91
CA VAL A 188 -10.70 0.70 -26.07
C VAL A 188 -10.29 1.47 -27.32
N HIS A 189 -9.00 1.70 -27.52
CA HIS A 189 -8.52 2.41 -28.70
C HIS A 189 -8.92 1.69 -29.99
N VAL A 190 -8.74 0.36 -30.05
CA VAL A 190 -9.18 -0.45 -31.20
C VAL A 190 -10.70 -0.36 -31.37
N PHE A 191 -11.47 -0.50 -30.28
CA PHE A 191 -12.93 -0.42 -30.30
C PHE A 191 -13.45 0.93 -30.84
N LEU A 192 -12.82 2.05 -30.47
CA LEU A 192 -13.24 3.37 -30.91
C LEU A 192 -12.92 3.64 -32.38
N HIS A 193 -11.85 3.03 -32.92
CA HIS A 193 -11.44 3.18 -34.32
C HIS A 193 -12.10 2.17 -35.27
N SER A 194 -12.65 1.06 -34.76
CA SER A 194 -13.45 0.14 -35.57
C SER A 194 -14.72 0.83 -36.10
N SER A 195 -14.99 0.64 -37.40
CA SER A 195 -16.22 1.13 -38.04
C SER A 195 -17.34 0.09 -38.02
N ASP A 196 -16.99 -1.20 -37.96
CA ASP A 196 -17.95 -2.30 -37.96
C ASP A 196 -18.44 -2.61 -36.53
N ASN A 197 -19.76 -2.75 -36.40
CA ASN A 197 -20.40 -3.14 -35.15
C ASN A 197 -20.09 -4.61 -34.79
N LEU A 198 -19.83 -5.48 -35.76
CA LEU A 198 -19.43 -6.86 -35.49
C LEU A 198 -18.02 -6.93 -34.86
N GLU A 199 -17.08 -6.15 -35.38
CA GLU A 199 -15.74 -6.03 -34.78
C GLU A 199 -15.82 -5.49 -33.35
N LYS A 200 -16.60 -4.42 -33.14
CA LYS A 200 -16.84 -3.86 -31.81
C LYS A 200 -17.41 -4.89 -30.84
N GLN A 201 -18.38 -5.69 -31.28
CA GLN A 201 -18.95 -6.76 -30.47
C GLN A 201 -17.90 -7.84 -30.16
N SER A 202 -17.08 -8.23 -31.14
CA SER A 202 -15.99 -9.19 -30.94
C SER A 202 -14.97 -8.72 -29.90
N ILE A 203 -14.64 -7.43 -29.86
CA ILE A 203 -13.74 -6.86 -28.86
C ILE A 203 -14.35 -6.94 -27.45
N ILE A 204 -15.64 -6.64 -27.31
CA ILE A 204 -16.36 -6.79 -26.04
C ILE A 204 -16.31 -8.25 -25.57
N ASP A 205 -16.61 -9.20 -26.45
CA ASP A 205 -16.62 -10.62 -26.12
C ASP A 205 -15.21 -11.14 -25.75
N GLN A 206 -14.17 -10.61 -26.41
CA GLN A 206 -12.77 -10.90 -26.08
C GLN A 206 -12.42 -10.40 -24.67
N ILE A 207 -12.75 -9.16 -24.33
CA ILE A 207 -12.50 -8.58 -23.00
C ILE A 207 -13.18 -9.41 -21.91
N GLU A 208 -14.43 -9.84 -22.14
CA GLU A 208 -15.15 -10.66 -21.16
C GLU A 208 -14.58 -12.06 -21.02
N THR A 209 -14.12 -12.66 -22.10
CA THR A 209 -13.51 -13.99 -22.07
C THR A 209 -12.19 -13.94 -21.30
N LEU A 210 -11.33 -12.96 -21.61
CA LEU A 210 -10.08 -12.73 -20.89
C LEU A 210 -10.34 -12.39 -19.42
N GLY A 211 -11.34 -11.55 -19.13
CA GLY A 211 -11.71 -11.17 -17.78
C GLY A 211 -12.25 -12.34 -16.95
N LYS A 212 -13.00 -13.25 -17.56
CA LYS A 212 -13.46 -14.48 -16.88
C LYS A 212 -12.30 -15.43 -16.58
N ALA A 213 -11.31 -15.52 -17.47
CA ALA A 213 -10.13 -16.37 -17.32
C ALA A 213 -9.04 -15.80 -16.39
N ALA A 214 -9.02 -14.48 -16.17
CA ALA A 214 -8.03 -13.83 -15.30
C ALA A 214 -8.19 -14.22 -13.82
N ASP A 215 -7.05 -14.26 -13.12
CA ASP A 215 -6.93 -14.54 -11.69
C ASP A 215 -7.68 -13.51 -10.85
N GLU A 216 -8.17 -13.91 -9.66
CA GLU A 216 -8.93 -13.01 -8.78
C GLU A 216 -8.11 -11.81 -8.29
N THR A 217 -6.79 -11.96 -8.20
CA THR A 217 -5.87 -10.90 -7.80
C THR A 217 -5.45 -9.99 -8.96
N ASP A 218 -5.81 -10.33 -10.20
CA ASP A 218 -5.45 -9.54 -11.38
C ASP A 218 -6.29 -8.26 -11.45
N GLN A 219 -5.64 -7.13 -11.66
CA GLN A 219 -6.32 -5.85 -11.88
C GLN A 219 -7.24 -5.90 -13.12
N PHE A 220 -6.87 -6.69 -14.14
CA PHE A 220 -7.71 -6.96 -15.30
C PHE A 220 -9.08 -7.52 -14.88
N LYS A 221 -9.11 -8.47 -13.92
CA LYS A 221 -10.33 -9.08 -13.39
C LYS A 221 -11.26 -8.06 -12.73
N THR A 222 -10.68 -7.10 -12.03
CA THR A 222 -11.42 -6.08 -11.28
C THR A 222 -12.03 -5.03 -12.22
N SER A 223 -11.32 -4.68 -13.31
CA SER A 223 -11.71 -3.57 -14.18
C SER A 223 -12.54 -3.96 -15.40
N TYR A 224 -12.36 -5.16 -15.97
CA TYR A 224 -12.91 -5.51 -17.29
C TYR A 224 -14.42 -5.33 -17.42
N GLN A 225 -15.20 -5.57 -16.36
CA GLN A 225 -16.66 -5.44 -16.38
C GLN A 225 -17.10 -3.99 -16.65
N THR A 226 -16.37 -3.02 -16.08
CA THR A 226 -16.66 -1.61 -16.28
C THR A 226 -16.39 -1.20 -17.72
N TYR A 227 -15.26 -1.65 -18.29
CA TYR A 227 -14.91 -1.42 -19.70
C TYR A 227 -15.95 -2.03 -20.63
N ALA A 228 -16.29 -3.31 -20.46
CA ALA A 228 -17.25 -4.02 -21.30
C ALA A 228 -18.66 -3.41 -21.21
N ALA A 229 -19.11 -3.00 -20.01
CA ALA A 229 -20.40 -2.34 -19.84
C ALA A 229 -20.47 -1.00 -20.58
N LEU A 230 -19.41 -0.20 -20.54
CA LEU A 230 -19.36 1.08 -21.24
C LEU A 230 -19.29 0.89 -22.76
N MET A 231 -18.47 -0.05 -23.24
CA MET A 231 -18.41 -0.41 -24.67
C MET A 231 -19.77 -0.85 -25.21
N ARG A 232 -20.50 -1.70 -24.47
CA ARG A 232 -21.88 -2.08 -24.85
C ARG A 232 -22.81 -0.87 -24.92
N LYS A 233 -22.72 0.02 -23.92
CA LYS A 233 -23.54 1.23 -23.90
C LYS A 233 -23.25 2.13 -25.10
N ILE A 234 -21.98 2.24 -25.51
CA ILE A 234 -21.58 2.97 -26.73
C ILE A 234 -22.08 2.26 -27.99
N LEU A 235 -21.91 0.95 -28.10
CA LEU A 235 -22.31 0.15 -29.26
C LEU A 235 -23.82 0.21 -29.53
N HIS A 236 -24.64 0.19 -28.47
CA HIS A 236 -26.10 0.27 -28.59
C HIS A 236 -26.65 1.71 -28.62
N SER A 237 -25.79 2.73 -28.50
CA SER A 237 -26.23 4.12 -28.57
C SER A 237 -26.21 4.64 -30.00
N SER A 238 -27.16 5.50 -30.33
CA SER A 238 -27.15 6.30 -31.56
C SER A 238 -26.35 7.61 -31.41
N LYS A 239 -25.90 7.95 -30.19
CA LYS A 239 -25.11 9.14 -29.92
C LYS A 239 -23.63 8.89 -30.19
N ALA A 240 -22.87 9.96 -30.45
CA ALA A 240 -21.42 9.90 -30.47
C ALA A 240 -20.87 9.37 -29.13
N HIS A 241 -19.80 8.56 -29.19
CA HIS A 241 -19.20 7.91 -28.01
C HIS A 241 -18.86 8.92 -26.91
N SER A 242 -18.29 10.07 -27.27
CA SER A 242 -17.93 11.14 -26.33
C SER A 242 -19.13 11.66 -25.52
N ILE A 243 -20.31 11.76 -26.13
CA ILE A 243 -21.55 12.19 -25.46
C ILE A 243 -22.04 11.09 -24.51
N VAL A 244 -22.01 9.82 -24.94
CA VAL A 244 -22.44 8.68 -24.09
C VAL A 244 -21.57 8.58 -22.83
N VAL A 245 -20.26 8.80 -22.99
CA VAL A 245 -19.31 8.77 -21.89
C VAL A 245 -19.51 9.99 -20.97
N GLN A 246 -19.68 11.19 -21.52
CA GLN A 246 -19.92 12.39 -20.70
C GLN A 246 -21.23 12.30 -19.91
N ASP A 247 -22.32 11.81 -20.52
CA ASP A 247 -23.60 11.57 -19.85
C ASP A 247 -23.42 10.63 -18.63
N GLU A 248 -22.55 9.62 -18.76
CA GLU A 248 -22.27 8.66 -17.70
C GLU A 248 -21.36 9.24 -16.61
N VAL A 249 -20.33 10.01 -16.99
CA VAL A 249 -19.48 10.74 -16.04
C VAL A 249 -20.31 11.69 -15.20
N ASP A 250 -21.21 12.47 -15.82
CA ASP A 250 -22.08 13.42 -15.13
C ASP A 250 -23.07 12.70 -14.19
N ARG A 251 -23.59 11.53 -14.60
CA ARG A 251 -24.44 10.70 -13.77
C ARG A 251 -23.70 10.22 -12.51
N ILE A 252 -22.47 9.74 -12.66
CA ILE A 252 -21.66 9.29 -11.52
C ILE A 252 -21.25 10.47 -10.64
N ALA A 253 -20.89 11.61 -11.22
CA ALA A 253 -20.57 12.83 -10.48
C ALA A 253 -21.74 13.28 -9.60
N LYS A 254 -22.99 13.20 -10.09
CA LYS A 254 -24.20 13.44 -9.29
C LYS A 254 -24.36 12.45 -8.14
N ILE A 255 -24.04 11.17 -8.36
CA ILE A 255 -24.10 10.15 -7.30
C ILE A 255 -23.04 10.42 -6.22
N LEU A 256 -21.84 10.86 -6.61
CA LEU A 256 -20.75 11.20 -5.70
C LEU A 256 -21.06 12.36 -4.75
N GLN A 257 -22.00 13.25 -5.12
CA GLN A 257 -22.49 14.33 -4.25
C GLN A 257 -23.41 13.81 -3.15
N GLY A 258 -23.96 12.61 -3.29
CA GLY A 258 -24.81 11.96 -2.29
C GLY A 258 -24.03 11.41 -1.10
N LYS A 259 -24.78 10.97 -0.08
CA LYS A 259 -24.22 10.25 1.07
C LYS A 259 -23.88 8.82 0.65
N LEU A 260 -22.59 8.48 0.65
CA LEU A 260 -22.05 7.19 0.27
C LEU A 260 -21.04 6.73 1.32
N SER A 261 -20.80 5.42 1.41
CA SER A 261 -19.63 4.91 2.12
C SER A 261 -18.34 5.19 1.33
N ASP A 262 -17.20 5.25 2.03
CA ASP A 262 -15.91 5.55 1.41
C ASP A 262 -15.52 4.52 0.34
N SER A 263 -15.79 3.24 0.60
CA SER A 263 -15.58 2.16 -0.38
C SER A 263 -16.38 2.39 -1.67
N LYS A 264 -17.66 2.75 -1.57
CA LYS A 264 -18.49 3.05 -2.75
C LYS A 264 -18.02 4.30 -3.48
N ARG A 265 -17.62 5.33 -2.73
CA ARG A 265 -17.05 6.56 -3.29
C ARG A 265 -15.78 6.24 -4.09
N GLN A 266 -14.91 5.37 -3.58
CA GLN A 266 -13.70 4.95 -4.26
C GLN A 266 -14.01 4.15 -5.52
N ASP A 267 -14.91 3.16 -5.47
CA ASP A 267 -15.34 2.40 -6.65
C ASP A 267 -15.85 3.31 -7.78
N LEU A 268 -16.68 4.31 -7.45
CA LEU A 268 -17.16 5.28 -8.43
C LEU A 268 -16.04 6.16 -9.02
N LYS A 269 -15.03 6.53 -8.22
CA LYS A 269 -13.85 7.25 -8.73
C LYS A 269 -13.04 6.39 -9.71
N LEU A 270 -12.86 5.10 -9.40
CA LEU A 270 -12.18 4.17 -10.33
C LEU A 270 -12.93 4.07 -11.66
N ARG A 271 -14.27 4.01 -11.62
CA ARG A 271 -15.09 4.02 -12.84
C ARG A 271 -14.95 5.29 -13.66
N ILE A 272 -14.86 6.46 -13.01
CA ILE A 272 -14.61 7.74 -13.71
C ILE A 272 -13.24 7.70 -14.40
N ASN A 273 -12.20 7.19 -13.73
CA ASN A 273 -10.86 7.07 -14.33
C ASN A 273 -10.91 6.20 -15.60
N ILE A 274 -11.60 5.06 -15.55
CA ILE A 274 -11.80 4.18 -16.70
C ILE A 274 -12.53 4.92 -17.83
N MET A 275 -13.58 5.71 -17.51
CA MET A 275 -14.32 6.47 -18.52
C MET A 275 -13.44 7.48 -19.28
N GLN A 276 -12.40 8.03 -18.64
CA GLN A 276 -11.49 8.97 -19.30
C GLN A 276 -10.67 8.32 -20.43
N SER A 277 -10.45 7.00 -20.42
CA SER A 277 -9.76 6.35 -21.54
C SER A 277 -10.60 6.29 -22.81
N PHE A 278 -11.92 6.46 -22.70
CA PHE A 278 -12.84 6.55 -23.85
C PHE A 278 -12.99 7.98 -24.41
N LEU A 279 -12.46 8.98 -23.70
CA LEU A 279 -12.46 10.39 -24.11
C LEU A 279 -11.09 10.84 -24.64
N SER A 280 -10.04 10.10 -24.30
CA SER A 280 -8.68 10.40 -24.71
C SER A 280 -8.46 9.86 -26.12
N GLU A 281 -8.07 10.72 -27.07
CA GLU A 281 -7.38 10.27 -28.28
C GLU A 281 -6.00 9.76 -27.81
N SER A 282 -5.89 8.48 -27.45
CA SER A 282 -4.62 7.94 -26.98
C SER A 282 -3.60 8.07 -28.10
N THR A 283 -2.65 8.99 -27.95
CA THR A 283 -1.44 9.00 -28.76
C THR A 283 -0.70 7.71 -28.42
N PRO A 284 -0.42 6.83 -29.40
CA PRO A 284 0.41 5.67 -29.14
C PRO A 284 1.76 6.17 -28.64
N VAL A 285 2.15 5.74 -27.42
CA VAL A 285 3.50 5.94 -26.90
C VAL A 285 4.42 5.23 -27.88
N THR A 286 5.00 6.03 -28.77
CA THR A 286 5.81 5.55 -29.86
C THR A 286 7.07 4.95 -29.27
N SER A 287 7.32 3.69 -29.61
CA SER A 287 8.61 3.01 -29.51
C SER A 287 9.65 3.70 -30.43
N ALA A 288 10.01 4.94 -30.10
CA ALA A 288 11.04 5.72 -30.78
C ALA A 288 12.03 6.25 -29.75
N HIS A 289 12.89 5.36 -29.24
CA HIS A 289 14.24 5.75 -28.87
C HIS A 289 15.21 4.61 -29.22
N SER A 290 15.33 4.36 -30.51
CA SER A 290 16.43 3.59 -31.08
C SER A 290 16.79 4.17 -32.44
N SER A 291 17.23 5.43 -32.42
CA SER A 291 18.14 6.03 -33.39
C SER A 291 18.47 7.44 -32.94
N GLU A 292 19.77 7.69 -32.78
CA GLU A 292 20.43 9.00 -32.64
C GLU A 292 20.84 9.43 -31.21
N LEU A 293 22.18 9.46 -31.08
CA LEU A 293 23.09 10.03 -30.07
C LEU A 293 23.43 9.18 -28.83
#